data_AF-A0AAP0CAG6-F1
#
_entry.id   AF-A0AAP0CAG6-F1
#
_cell.length_a   1.000
_cell.length_b   1.000
_cell.length_c   1.000
_cell.angle_alpha   90.00
_cell.angle_beta   90.00
_cell.angle_gamma   90.00
#
_symmetry.space_group_name_H-M   'P 1'
#
loop_
_entity.id
_entity.type
_entity.pdbx_description
1 polymer ?
#
loop_
_entity_poly.entity_id
_entity_poly.type
_entity_poly.pdbx_seq_one_letter_code
_entity_poly.pdbx_strand_id
1 'polypeptide(L)'
;MQELHDYHYLIPSTQNNPNTPQLVMNLNNISTATELDDFNSFSNGFYQLQELNMQSIYSTSDEADEQQLSLINERKRRRMISNRESARRSRMRKQKHLDELWSMVFWLRNENQQLMNRLNNFSETHDQAVRENAKLKEEVSGLRKMVTATYPTEKHPNRS
;
A
#
# COMPACT_ATOMS: atom_id res chain seq x y z
N MET A 1 -46.32 -13.88 8.19
CA MET A 1 -45.71 -12.53 8.16
C MET A 1 -44.33 -12.65 8.81
N GLN A 2 -43.30 -12.46 8.00
CA GLN A 2 -41.87 -12.29 8.31
C GLN A 2 -41.18 -13.30 9.26
N GLU A 3 -40.56 -14.35 8.69
CA GLU A 3 -39.38 -14.97 9.30
C GLU A 3 -38.12 -14.33 8.68
N LEU A 4 -37.49 -13.44 9.44
CA LEU A 4 -36.17 -12.88 9.15
C LEU A 4 -35.14 -14.02 9.17
N HIS A 5 -34.76 -14.49 8.00
CA HIS A 5 -33.57 -15.32 7.85
C HIS A 5 -32.36 -14.41 7.96
N ASP A 6 -31.73 -14.49 9.13
CA ASP A 6 -30.48 -13.87 9.49
C ASP A 6 -29.38 -14.44 8.58
N TYR A 7 -29.09 -13.74 7.48
CA TYR A 7 -27.96 -14.06 6.60
C TYR A 7 -26.67 -13.67 7.31
N HIS A 8 -26.25 -14.51 8.24
CA HIS A 8 -24.92 -14.48 8.81
C HIS A 8 -23.93 -14.81 7.68
N TYR A 9 -23.45 -13.77 6.99
CA TYR A 9 -22.33 -13.88 6.07
C TYR A 9 -21.17 -14.52 6.82
N LEU A 10 -20.87 -15.77 6.48
CA LEU A 10 -19.60 -16.41 6.80
C LEU A 10 -18.51 -15.64 6.05
N ILE A 11 -18.10 -14.50 6.59
CA ILE A 11 -16.78 -13.94 6.31
C ILE A 11 -15.82 -15.01 6.82
N PRO A 12 -15.04 -15.67 5.95
CA PRO A 12 -13.97 -16.54 6.43
C PRO A 12 -13.09 -15.62 7.29
N SER A 13 -13.04 -15.92 8.58
CA SER A 13 -12.12 -15.30 9.53
C SER A 13 -10.78 -15.22 8.82
N THR A 14 -10.28 -14.00 8.65
CA THR A 14 -8.97 -13.74 8.01
C THR A 14 -7.99 -14.66 8.70
N GLN A 15 -7.67 -15.76 8.03
CA GLN A 15 -6.77 -16.76 8.54
C GLN A 15 -5.46 -15.99 8.66
N ASN A 16 -5.08 -15.68 9.90
CA ASN A 16 -3.85 -15.00 10.25
C ASN A 16 -2.72 -15.78 9.60
N ASN A 17 -2.32 -15.37 8.40
CA ASN A 17 -1.20 -15.95 7.71
C ASN A 17 0.03 -15.49 8.50
N PRO A 18 0.86 -16.41 9.02
CA PRO A 18 2.04 -16.02 9.78
C PRO A 18 3.04 -15.19 8.95
N ASN A 19 2.84 -15.06 7.63
CA ASN A 19 3.61 -14.21 6.73
C ASN A 19 3.03 -12.81 6.51
N THR A 20 2.04 -12.37 7.29
CA THR A 20 1.52 -10.99 7.21
C THR A 20 2.47 -10.07 7.99
N PRO A 21 3.29 -9.22 7.35
CA PRO A 21 3.98 -8.18 8.09
C PRO A 21 2.92 -7.24 8.69
N GLN A 22 2.83 -7.21 10.02
CA GLN A 22 2.04 -6.22 10.76
C GLN A 22 2.65 -4.84 10.49
N LEU A 23 2.23 -4.21 9.40
CA LEU A 23 2.67 -2.87 9.01
C LEU A 23 1.77 -1.86 9.71
N VAL A 24 2.25 -1.36 10.85
CA VAL A 24 1.69 -0.17 11.49
C VAL A 24 1.86 0.99 10.51
N MET A 25 0.76 1.42 9.89
CA MET A 25 0.73 2.58 9.00
C MET A 25 1.01 3.85 9.82
N ASN A 26 2.26 4.31 9.83
CA ASN A 26 2.60 5.65 10.31
C ASN A 26 2.67 6.60 9.11
N LEU A 27 1.54 7.25 8.79
CA LEU A 27 1.45 8.25 7.71
C LEU A 27 2.05 9.63 8.08
N ASN A 28 2.70 9.79 9.24
CA ASN A 28 3.09 11.12 9.73
C ASN A 28 4.44 11.64 9.21
N ASN A 29 4.79 11.44 7.93
CA ASN A 29 5.96 12.15 7.36
C ASN A 29 5.81 12.58 5.89
N ILE A 30 4.58 12.76 5.41
CA ILE A 30 4.32 13.43 4.12
C ILE A 30 4.44 14.94 4.33
N SER A 31 5.65 15.42 4.57
CA SER A 31 6.01 16.85 4.56
C SER A 31 7.49 17.01 4.21
N THR A 32 7.89 16.50 3.04
CA THR A 32 9.03 17.02 2.28
C THR A 32 8.80 16.73 0.79
N ALA A 33 7.67 17.20 0.27
CA ALA A 33 7.52 17.32 -1.18
C ALA A 33 8.25 18.59 -1.64
N THR A 34 8.86 18.46 -2.82
CA THR A 34 9.29 19.52 -3.73
C THR A 34 10.44 20.43 -3.29
N GLU A 35 11.66 20.07 -3.67
CA GLU A 35 12.59 20.98 -4.39
C GLU A 35 13.42 20.09 -5.32
N LEU A 36 12.86 19.79 -6.49
CA LEU A 36 13.60 19.43 -7.69
C LEU A 36 13.60 20.69 -8.55
N ASP A 37 14.41 21.67 -8.20
CA ASP A 37 14.68 22.83 -9.06
C ASP A 37 16.19 22.98 -9.25
N ASP A 38 16.56 23.00 -10.53
CA ASP A 38 17.78 23.53 -11.13
C ASP A 38 19.13 22.89 -10.80
N PHE A 39 19.33 21.71 -11.39
CA PHE A 39 20.60 21.45 -12.07
C PHE A 39 20.83 22.57 -13.09
N ASN A 40 21.97 23.26 -12.99
CA ASN A 40 22.63 24.11 -14.02
C ASN A 40 22.73 25.64 -13.77
N SER A 41 23.05 26.08 -12.55
CA SER A 41 23.66 27.43 -12.38
C SER A 41 24.63 27.64 -11.20
N PHE A 42 24.95 26.63 -10.40
CA PHE A 42 25.83 26.85 -9.23
C PHE A 42 27.32 26.65 -9.47
N SER A 43 27.73 26.33 -10.70
CA SER A 43 29.16 26.12 -11.02
C SER A 43 29.96 27.43 -11.09
N ASN A 44 29.31 28.59 -11.22
CA ASN A 44 30.01 29.86 -11.48
C ASN A 44 30.00 30.86 -10.30
N GLY A 45 29.36 30.54 -9.16
CA GLY A 45 29.28 31.47 -8.02
C GLY A 45 30.15 31.11 -6.81
N PHE A 46 30.62 29.86 -6.71
CA PHE A 46 31.24 29.38 -5.47
C PHE A 46 32.74 29.71 -5.35
N TYR A 47 33.40 30.10 -6.44
CA TYR A 47 34.81 30.49 -6.41
C TYR A 47 35.04 31.97 -6.07
N GLN A 48 34.00 32.83 -6.09
CA GLN A 48 34.20 34.28 -5.90
C GLN A 48 33.96 34.76 -4.46
N LEU A 49 33.20 34.04 -3.63
CA LEU A 49 32.89 34.45 -2.25
C LEU A 49 33.89 33.98 -1.20
N GLN A 50 34.90 33.21 -1.58
CA GLN A 50 35.94 32.76 -0.65
C GLN A 50 37.12 33.74 -0.54
N GLU A 51 37.29 34.67 -1.48
CA GLU A 51 38.44 35.60 -1.48
C GLU A 51 38.20 36.92 -0.71
N LEU A 52 36.95 37.37 -0.54
CA LEU A 52 36.71 38.72 -0.01
C LEU A 52 36.42 38.82 1.49
N ASN A 53 36.49 37.72 2.25
CA ASN A 53 36.29 37.75 3.71
C ASN A 53 37.47 37.17 4.51
N MET A 54 38.65 37.08 3.91
CA MET A 54 39.87 36.83 4.68
C MET A 54 40.49 38.14 5.20
N GLN A 55 40.06 39.31 4.72
CA GLN A 55 40.78 40.58 4.92
C GLN A 55 40.67 41.28 6.28
N SER A 56 40.03 40.68 7.29
CA SER A 56 39.73 41.38 8.55
C SER A 56 40.46 40.86 9.79
N ILE A 57 41.47 39.99 9.68
CA ILE A 57 42.11 39.40 10.88
C ILE A 57 43.62 39.63 10.97
N TYR A 58 44.30 40.14 9.95
CA TYR A 58 45.75 40.29 9.98
C TYR A 58 46.13 41.62 10.63
N SER A 59 46.33 41.55 11.93
CA SER A 59 47.27 42.43 12.60
C SER A 59 47.95 41.62 13.70
N THR A 60 49.28 41.50 13.56
CA THR A 60 50.31 40.96 14.48
C THR A 60 50.45 39.42 14.63
N SER A 61 51.55 38.89 14.06
CA SER A 61 52.25 37.60 14.31
C SER A 61 51.92 36.43 13.35
N ASP A 62 52.83 36.16 12.39
CA ASP A 62 52.74 35.09 11.36
C ASP A 62 52.37 33.71 11.93
N GLU A 63 52.86 33.36 13.11
CA GLU A 63 52.63 32.04 13.72
C GLU A 63 51.20 31.86 14.27
N ALA A 64 50.52 32.96 14.63
CA ALA A 64 49.14 32.91 15.11
C ALA A 64 48.14 32.76 13.94
N ASP A 65 48.43 33.37 12.80
CA ASP A 65 47.61 33.32 11.59
C ASP A 65 47.61 31.92 10.95
N GLU A 66 48.77 31.24 10.93
CA GLU A 66 48.88 29.86 10.45
C GLU A 66 48.08 28.86 11.31
N GLN A 67 48.11 29.03 12.63
CA GLN A 67 47.34 28.20 13.57
C GLN A 67 45.84 28.39 13.37
N GLN A 68 45.38 29.61 13.14
CA GLN A 68 43.97 29.90 12.89
C GLN A 68 43.48 29.30 11.57
N LEU A 69 44.27 29.38 10.49
CA LEU A 69 43.96 28.75 9.20
C LEU A 69 43.89 27.22 9.32
N SER A 70 44.81 26.62 10.08
CA SER A 70 44.80 25.17 10.36
C SER A 70 43.51 24.73 11.06
N LEU A 71 43.05 25.47 12.08
CA LEU A 71 41.79 25.18 12.78
C LEU A 71 40.57 25.32 11.87
N ILE A 72 40.54 26.32 11.00
CA ILE A 72 39.46 26.50 10.02
C ILE A 72 39.43 25.34 9.02
N ASN A 73 40.58 24.94 8.50
CA ASN A 73 40.71 23.83 7.57
C ASN A 73 40.29 22.50 8.20
N GLU A 74 40.69 22.24 9.44
CA GLU A 74 40.27 21.04 10.19
C GLU A 74 38.76 21.05 10.44
N ARG A 75 38.17 22.20 10.80
CA ARG A 75 36.71 22.34 10.95
C ARG A 75 35.99 22.08 9.62
N LYS A 76 36.49 22.61 8.50
CA LYS A 76 35.95 22.38 7.16
C LYS A 76 36.02 20.89 6.81
N ARG A 77 37.15 20.24 7.07
CA ARG A 77 37.34 18.79 6.85
C ARG A 77 36.33 17.97 7.65
N ARG A 78 36.16 18.26 8.94
CA ARG A 78 35.15 17.59 9.80
C ARG A 78 33.73 17.77 9.26
N ARG A 79 33.35 18.97 8.83
CA ARG A 79 32.05 19.23 8.21
C ARG A 79 31.85 18.46 6.91
N MET A 80 32.87 18.39 6.04
CA MET A 80 32.78 17.63 4.79
C MET A 80 32.55 16.13 5.06
N ILE A 81 33.24 15.56 6.05
CA ILE A 81 33.04 14.16 6.44
C ILE A 81 31.64 13.94 7.03
N SER A 82 31.20 14.81 7.94
CA SER A 82 29.87 14.71 8.58
C SER A 82 28.73 14.89 7.57
N ASN A 83 28.83 15.85 6.65
CA ASN A 83 27.85 16.07 5.59
C ASN A 83 27.82 14.89 4.61
N ARG A 84 28.99 14.33 4.27
CA ARG A 84 29.05 13.13 3.43
C ARG A 84 28.31 11.97 4.08
N GLU A 85 28.53 11.73 5.37
CA GLU A 85 27.87 10.63 6.08
C GLU A 85 26.38 10.89 6.29
N SER A 86 25.97 12.11 6.62
CA SER A 86 24.54 12.44 6.76
C SER A 86 23.79 12.36 5.43
N ALA A 87 24.39 12.79 4.31
CA ALA A 87 23.83 12.61 2.98
C ALA A 87 23.70 11.11 2.64
N ARG A 88 24.72 10.29 2.96
CA ARG A 88 24.66 8.82 2.77
C ARG A 88 23.50 8.22 3.57
N ARG A 89 23.38 8.54 4.86
CA ARG A 89 22.29 8.06 5.72
C ARG A 89 20.92 8.51 5.23
N SER A 90 20.80 9.75 4.75
CA SER A 90 19.56 10.26 4.17
C SER A 90 19.15 9.45 2.94
N ARG A 91 20.09 9.20 2.01
CA ARG A 91 19.84 8.36 0.83
C ARG A 91 19.45 6.93 1.22
N MET A 92 20.15 6.32 2.18
CA MET A 92 19.83 4.98 2.67
C MET A 92 18.42 4.88 3.27
N ARG A 93 17.99 5.88 4.07
CA ARG A 93 16.64 5.92 4.62
C ARG A 93 15.58 6.06 3.53
N LYS A 94 15.80 6.94 2.55
CA LYS A 94 14.89 7.12 1.40
C LYS A 94 14.80 5.84 0.56
N GLN A 95 15.92 5.19 0.29
CA GLN A 95 15.95 3.91 -0.43
C GLN A 95 15.14 2.84 0.31
N LYS A 96 15.38 2.67 1.62
CA LYS A 96 14.62 1.71 2.43
C LYS A 96 13.11 1.97 2.38
N HIS A 97 12.69 3.24 2.46
CA HIS A 97 11.29 3.59 2.38
C HIS A 97 10.69 3.28 0.99
N LEU A 98 11.44 3.53 -0.08
CA LEU A 98 11.01 3.13 -1.43
C LEU A 98 10.88 1.61 -1.55
N ASP A 99 11.83 0.84 -1.01
CA ASP A 99 11.79 -0.63 -1.02
C ASP A 99 10.57 -1.16 -0.23
N GLU A 100 10.27 -0.56 0.92
CA GLU A 100 9.08 -0.87 1.73
C GLU A 100 7.78 -0.59 0.96
N LEU A 101 7.67 0.58 0.33
CA LEU A 101 6.51 0.93 -0.50
C LEU A 101 6.37 -0.01 -1.70
N TRP A 102 7.48 -0.36 -2.34
CA TRP A 102 7.47 -1.26 -3.50
C TRP A 102 7.00 -2.66 -3.12
N SER A 103 7.48 -3.17 -1.97
CA SER A 103 7.01 -4.43 -1.37
C SER A 103 5.51 -4.38 -1.06
N MET A 104 5.02 -3.28 -0.48
CA MET A 104 3.59 -3.10 -0.19
C MET A 104 2.74 -3.13 -1.46
N VAL A 105 3.17 -2.42 -2.51
CA VAL A 105 2.46 -2.41 -3.80
C VAL A 105 2.44 -3.80 -4.43
N PHE A 106 3.57 -4.52 -4.40
CA PHE A 106 3.64 -5.89 -4.91
C PHE A 106 2.68 -6.82 -4.15
N TRP A 107 2.69 -6.74 -2.82
CA TRP A 107 1.79 -7.52 -1.97
C TRP A 107 0.32 -7.21 -2.26
N LEU A 108 -0.05 -5.93 -2.30
CA LEU A 108 -1.43 -5.50 -2.59
C LEU A 108 -1.90 -5.98 -3.97
N ARG A 109 -1.03 -5.94 -4.98
CA ARG A 109 -1.36 -6.45 -6.33
C ARG A 109 -1.63 -7.96 -6.31
N ASN A 110 -0.77 -8.71 -5.62
CA ASN A 110 -0.93 -10.16 -5.49
C ASN A 110 -2.20 -10.51 -4.69
N GLU A 111 -2.49 -9.78 -3.61
CA GLU A 111 -3.71 -9.99 -2.81
C GLU A 111 -4.96 -9.64 -3.62
N ASN A 112 -4.95 -8.53 -4.35
CA ASN A 112 -6.05 -8.15 -5.22
C ASN A 112 -6.32 -9.23 -6.29
N GLN A 113 -5.27 -9.75 -6.93
CA GLN A 113 -5.40 -10.83 -7.91
C GLN A 113 -5.98 -12.11 -7.29
N GLN A 114 -5.55 -12.49 -6.09
CA GLN A 114 -6.10 -13.63 -5.38
C GLN A 114 -7.59 -13.44 -5.05
N LEU A 115 -7.98 -12.24 -4.58
CA LEU A 115 -9.38 -11.91 -4.29
C LEU A 115 -10.24 -11.97 -5.56
N MET A 116 -9.75 -11.42 -6.67
CA MET A 116 -10.43 -11.49 -7.97
C MET A 116 -10.64 -12.93 -8.42
N ASN A 117 -9.61 -13.79 -8.29
CA ASN A 117 -9.74 -15.21 -8.63
C ASN A 117 -10.79 -15.92 -7.77
N ARG A 118 -10.81 -15.65 -6.45
CA ARG A 118 -11.82 -16.21 -5.55
C ARG A 118 -13.23 -15.74 -5.90
N LEU A 119 -13.38 -14.46 -6.23
CA LEU A 119 -14.67 -13.89 -6.64
C LEU A 119 -15.18 -14.54 -7.93
N ASN A 120 -14.31 -14.72 -8.94
CA ASN A 120 -14.69 -15.37 -10.19
C ASN A 120 -15.13 -16.81 -9.97
N ASN A 121 -14.38 -17.58 -9.18
CA ASN A 121 -14.75 -18.96 -8.83
C ASN A 121 -16.09 -19.02 -8.06
N PHE A 122 -16.31 -18.10 -7.12
CA PHE A 122 -17.58 -18.00 -6.40
C PHE A 122 -18.73 -17.67 -7.35
N SER A 123 -18.54 -16.74 -8.29
CA SER A 123 -19.55 -16.40 -9.29
C SER A 123 -19.91 -17.61 -10.15
N GLU A 124 -18.92 -18.36 -10.63
CA GLU A 124 -19.15 -19.55 -11.46
C GLU A 124 -19.94 -20.63 -10.70
N THR A 125 -19.53 -20.92 -9.46
CA THR A 125 -20.22 -21.89 -8.60
C THR A 125 -21.64 -21.45 -8.24
N HIS A 126 -21.84 -20.16 -7.98
CA HIS A 126 -23.16 -19.58 -7.77
C HIS A 126 -24.06 -19.77 -9.00
N ASP A 127 -23.56 -19.45 -10.19
CA ASP A 127 -24.33 -19.59 -11.43
C ASP A 127 -24.68 -21.05 -11.73
N GLN A 128 -23.77 -21.98 -11.41
CA GLN A 128 -24.04 -23.42 -11.49
C GLN A 128 -25.17 -23.82 -10.53
N ALA A 129 -25.11 -23.39 -9.27
CA ALA A 129 -26.14 -23.69 -8.28
C ALA A 129 -27.51 -23.12 -8.68
N VAL A 130 -27.55 -21.91 -9.27
CA VAL A 130 -28.79 -21.31 -9.78
C VAL A 130 -29.38 -22.14 -10.92
N ARG A 131 -28.55 -22.59 -11.87
CA ARG A 131 -28.99 -23.46 -12.98
C ARG A 131 -29.56 -24.79 -12.46
N GLU A 132 -28.87 -25.43 -11.52
CA GLU A 132 -29.34 -26.68 -10.91
C GLU A 132 -30.64 -26.48 -10.13
N ASN A 133 -30.78 -25.37 -9.40
CA ASN A 133 -32.00 -25.05 -8.68
C ASN A 133 -33.19 -24.85 -9.63
N ALA A 134 -32.98 -24.18 -10.76
CA ALA A 134 -34.00 -23.99 -11.79
C ALA A 134 -34.44 -25.34 -12.39
N LYS A 135 -33.48 -26.21 -12.73
CA LYS A 135 -33.75 -27.56 -13.24
C LYS A 135 -34.57 -28.40 -12.25
N LEU A 136 -34.16 -28.42 -10.98
CA LEU A 136 -34.89 -29.16 -9.93
C LEU A 136 -36.32 -28.62 -9.74
N LYS A 137 -36.51 -27.29 -9.80
CA LYS A 137 -37.85 -26.67 -9.72
C LYS A 137 -38.72 -27.10 -10.90
N GLU A 138 -38.15 -27.20 -12.10
CA GLU A 138 -38.86 -27.70 -13.28
C GLU A 138 -39.26 -29.17 -13.14
N GLU A 139 -38.34 -30.04 -12.71
CA GLU A 139 -38.60 -31.45 -12.45
C GLU A 139 -39.71 -31.64 -11.40
N VAL A 140 -39.65 -30.90 -10.29
CA VAL A 140 -40.69 -30.91 -9.24
C VAL A 140 -42.04 -30.45 -9.80
N SER A 141 -42.07 -29.41 -10.63
CA SER A 141 -43.29 -28.93 -11.29
C SER A 141 -43.87 -29.99 -12.23
N GLY A 142 -43.02 -30.66 -13.01
CA GLY A 142 -43.40 -31.76 -13.89
C GLY A 142 -43.99 -32.94 -13.12
N LEU A 143 -43.32 -33.40 -12.07
CA LEU A 143 -43.80 -34.46 -11.18
C LEU A 143 -45.13 -34.10 -10.53
N ARG A 144 -45.29 -32.86 -10.03
CA ARG A 144 -46.55 -32.39 -9.45
C ARG A 144 -47.71 -32.46 -10.45
N LYS A 145 -47.49 -32.02 -11.70
CA LYS A 145 -48.51 -32.11 -12.77
C LYS A 145 -48.90 -33.55 -13.05
N MET A 146 -47.94 -34.48 -13.13
CA MET A 146 -48.23 -35.90 -13.33
C MET A 146 -49.06 -36.48 -12.18
N VAL A 147 -48.68 -36.21 -10.93
CA VAL A 147 -49.43 -36.67 -9.74
C VAL A 147 -50.86 -36.12 -9.73
N THR A 148 -51.06 -34.84 -10.04
CA THR A 148 -52.41 -34.26 -10.15
C THR A 148 -53.23 -34.85 -11.30
N ALA A 149 -52.59 -35.22 -12.41
CA ALA A 149 -53.26 -35.87 -13.53
C ALA A 149 -53.65 -37.33 -13.22
N THR A 150 -52.83 -38.07 -12.46
CA THR A 150 -53.11 -39.47 -12.08
C THR A 150 -54.07 -39.60 -10.90
N TYR A 151 -54.07 -38.61 -9.99
CA TYR A 151 -54.99 -38.50 -8.87
C TYR A 151 -55.80 -37.21 -9.01
N PRO A 152 -56.75 -37.11 -9.96
CA PRO A 152 -57.65 -35.98 -10.01
C PRO A 152 -58.37 -35.92 -8.68
N THR A 153 -58.18 -34.81 -7.95
CA THR A 153 -58.86 -34.57 -6.67
C THR A 153 -60.35 -34.78 -6.87
N GLU A 154 -60.89 -35.85 -6.29
CA GLU A 154 -62.32 -36.12 -6.26
C GLU A 154 -63.00 -34.88 -5.67
N LYS A 155 -63.72 -34.14 -6.50
CA LYS A 155 -64.68 -33.15 -6.01
C LYS A 155 -65.73 -33.96 -5.27
N HIS A 156 -65.63 -34.06 -3.94
CA HIS A 156 -66.73 -34.57 -3.14
C HIS A 156 -67.96 -33.71 -3.45
N PRO A 157 -69.05 -34.31 -4.00
CA PRO A 157 -70.27 -33.56 -4.21
C PRO A 157 -70.79 -33.15 -2.83
N ASN A 158 -71.06 -31.85 -2.65
CA ASN A 158 -71.80 -31.33 -1.51
C ASN A 158 -73.05 -32.19 -1.32
N ARG A 159 -73.09 -32.99 -0.24
CA ARG A 159 -74.34 -33.58 0.22
C ARG A 159 -75.17 -32.47 0.85
N SER A 160 -76.17 -32.07 0.06
CA SER A 160 -77.49 -31.49 0.39
C SER A 160 -77.61 -30.58 1.60
#